data_AF-A0A3N2N5V8-F1
#
_entry.id   AF-A0A3N2N5V8-F1
#
_cell.length_a   1.000
_cell.length_b   1.000
_cell.length_c   1.000
_cell.angle_alpha   90.00
_cell.angle_beta   90.00
_cell.angle_gamma   90.00
#
_symmetry.space_group_name_H-M   'P 1'
#
loop_
_entity.id
_entity.type
_entity.pdbx_description
1 polymer ?
#
loop_
_entity_poly.entity_id
_entity_poly.type
_entity_poly.pdbx_seq_one_letter_code
_entity_poly.pdbx_strand_id
1 'polypeptide(L)'
;MEIVIIQKDCLYAAKYDGETYDEYNRIFEEHGNRELVENFFEIHKWEIGQYYVSELGLSRDEVDAYTQRVVEEAEDFEDYFENLIDNTIDGVSPGISSSFVVLEGFEKEVMPAMKSYGLSRPSMLRVYAIEVSINCLIIFYSGIKIAHSIGESPVLKDNVIPKARRIIAFLEENDITSKEDLNAMLIRKDT
;
A
#
# COMPACT_ATOMS: atom_id res chain seq x y z
N MET A 1 16.34 -7.07 0.03
CA MET A 1 14.97 -6.81 0.55
C MET A 1 14.85 -7.55 1.86
N GLU A 2 14.22 -6.92 2.84
CA GLU A 2 13.85 -7.53 4.11
C GLU A 2 12.39 -7.27 4.45
N ILE A 3 11.84 -8.07 5.36
CA ILE A 3 10.53 -7.83 5.96
C ILE A 3 10.78 -7.29 7.37
N VAL A 4 10.16 -6.15 7.68
CA VAL A 4 10.26 -5.48 8.98
C VAL A 4 8.96 -5.66 9.76
N ILE A 5 9.07 -5.71 11.08
CA ILE A 5 7.93 -5.78 11.99
C ILE A 5 7.42 -4.37 12.21
N ILE A 6 6.16 -4.11 11.84
CA ILE A 6 5.46 -2.88 12.20
C ILE A 6 4.67 -3.13 13.48
N GLN A 7 3.81 -4.14 13.45
CA GLN A 7 3.11 -4.69 14.60
C GLN A 7 3.15 -6.21 14.51
N LYS A 8 3.82 -6.85 15.48
CA LYS A 8 3.97 -8.31 15.51
C LYS A 8 2.61 -9.01 15.43
N ASP A 9 2.54 -10.09 14.67
CA ASP A 9 1.34 -10.89 14.42
C ASP A 9 0.20 -10.19 13.67
N CYS A 10 0.39 -8.94 13.24
CA CYS A 10 -0.65 -8.12 12.61
C CYS A 10 -0.19 -7.47 11.29
N LEU A 11 0.88 -6.70 11.34
CA LEU A 11 1.34 -5.88 10.22
C LEU A 11 2.86 -5.90 10.10
N TYR A 12 3.31 -6.15 8.89
CA TYR A 12 4.71 -6.12 8.51
C TYR A 12 4.84 -5.25 7.27
N ALA A 13 6.07 -4.85 6.94
CA ALA A 13 6.35 -4.12 5.71
C ALA A 13 7.59 -4.66 5.03
N ALA A 14 7.65 -4.56 3.71
CA ALA A 14 8.87 -4.78 2.98
C ALA A 14 9.77 -3.55 3.06
N LYS A 15 11.08 -3.76 3.17
CA LYS A 15 12.09 -2.73 2.95
C LYS A 15 13.01 -3.18 1.81
N TYR A 16 12.98 -2.43 0.72
CA TYR A 16 13.80 -2.72 -0.46
C TYR A 16 15.22 -2.17 -0.31
N ASP A 17 16.16 -2.79 -1.00
CA ASP A 17 17.58 -2.45 -0.87
C ASP A 17 17.84 -1.02 -1.37
N GLY A 18 18.49 -0.20 -0.54
CA GLY A 18 18.80 1.19 -0.87
C GLY A 18 17.66 2.18 -0.61
N GLU A 19 16.47 1.71 -0.24
CA GLU A 19 15.37 2.58 0.15
C GLU A 19 15.50 3.05 1.59
N THR A 20 15.16 4.33 1.82
CA THR A 20 15.22 4.95 3.16
C THR A 20 14.18 4.34 4.09
N TYR A 21 12.93 4.28 3.60
CA TYR A 21 11.77 3.81 4.35
C TYR A 21 11.39 2.37 3.95
N ASP A 22 10.86 1.62 4.91
CA ASP A 22 10.01 0.49 4.59
C ASP A 22 8.68 0.95 3.97
N GLU A 23 7.96 0.04 3.34
CA GLU A 23 6.77 0.35 2.55
C GLU A 23 5.55 0.75 3.40
N TYR A 24 5.55 0.54 4.72
CA TYR A 24 4.52 1.10 5.60
C TYR A 24 4.82 2.57 5.87
N ASN A 25 6.01 2.89 6.38
CA ASN A 25 6.42 4.28 6.64
C ASN A 25 6.41 5.14 5.36
N ARG A 26 6.77 4.55 4.21
CA ARG A 26 6.70 5.22 2.90
C ARG A 26 5.31 5.78 2.60
N ILE A 27 4.23 5.15 3.06
CA ILE A 27 2.87 5.63 2.80
C ILE A 27 2.74 7.09 3.27
N PHE A 28 3.16 7.37 4.49
CA PHE A 28 2.97 8.67 5.13
C PHE A 28 4.10 9.64 4.80
N GLU A 29 5.34 9.13 4.73
CA GLU A 29 6.52 9.95 4.44
C GLU A 29 6.55 10.49 3.01
N GLU A 30 6.07 9.72 2.02
CA GLU A 30 6.03 10.17 0.63
C GLU A 30 4.68 10.80 0.27
N HIS A 31 3.55 10.18 0.60
CA HIS A 31 2.24 10.70 0.18
C HIS A 31 1.69 11.79 1.11
N GLY A 32 2.22 11.93 2.32
CA GLY A 32 1.98 13.10 3.20
C GLY A 32 2.93 14.27 2.90
N ASN A 33 3.98 14.06 2.11
CA ASN A 33 4.92 15.12 1.75
C ASN A 33 4.41 15.90 0.53
N ARG A 34 3.89 17.12 0.79
CA ARG A 34 3.36 18.01 -0.24
C ARG A 34 4.30 18.22 -1.43
N GLU A 35 5.59 18.43 -1.20
CA GLU A 35 6.56 18.70 -2.29
C GLU A 35 6.72 17.49 -3.21
N LEU A 36 6.79 16.28 -2.65
CA LEU A 36 6.89 15.05 -3.44
C LEU A 36 5.62 14.77 -4.24
N VAL A 37 4.47 14.96 -3.62
CA VAL A 37 3.17 14.78 -4.27
C VAL A 37 2.93 15.82 -5.37
N GLU A 38 3.27 17.09 -5.12
CA GLU A 38 3.17 18.16 -6.12
C GLU A 38 4.06 17.87 -7.33
N ASN A 39 5.29 17.45 -7.10
CA ASN A 39 6.20 17.03 -8.16
C ASN A 39 5.64 15.86 -8.98
N PHE A 40 5.02 14.87 -8.33
CA PHE A 40 4.35 13.78 -9.04
C PHE A 40 3.26 14.31 -9.98
N PHE A 41 2.38 15.20 -9.50
CA PHE A 41 1.31 15.75 -10.32
C PHE A 41 1.82 16.69 -11.41
N GLU A 42 2.87 17.48 -11.18
CA GLU A 42 3.46 18.31 -12.24
C GLU A 42 3.98 17.47 -13.41
N ILE A 43 4.61 16.34 -13.11
CA ILE A 43 5.12 15.40 -14.13
C ILE A 43 3.96 14.70 -14.86
N HIS A 44 2.95 14.27 -14.13
CA HIS A 44 1.94 13.33 -14.62
C HIS A 44 0.54 13.91 -14.86
N LYS A 45 0.32 15.23 -14.70
CA LYS A 45 -1.00 15.85 -14.81
C LYS A 45 -1.77 15.53 -16.08
N TRP A 46 -1.07 15.39 -17.21
CA TRP A 46 -1.70 15.06 -18.49
C TRP A 46 -2.13 13.59 -18.63
N GLU A 47 -1.66 12.73 -17.72
CA GLU A 47 -2.04 11.32 -17.62
C GLU A 47 -3.22 11.11 -16.64
N ILE A 48 -3.68 12.16 -15.96
CA ILE A 48 -4.87 12.09 -15.09
C ILE A 48 -6.08 11.70 -15.94
N GLY A 49 -6.67 10.55 -15.59
CA GLY A 49 -7.80 9.96 -16.29
C GLY A 49 -9.04 10.85 -16.21
N GLN A 50 -9.85 10.82 -17.28
CA GLN A 50 -11.08 11.62 -17.35
C GLN A 50 -12.06 11.36 -16.21
N TYR A 51 -12.03 10.15 -15.64
CA TYR A 51 -12.81 9.82 -14.44
C TYR A 51 -12.51 10.76 -13.27
N TYR A 52 -11.23 10.98 -12.93
CA TYR A 52 -10.85 11.86 -11.82
C TYR A 52 -11.23 13.32 -12.10
N VAL A 53 -10.95 13.81 -13.31
CA VAL A 53 -11.34 15.15 -13.77
C VAL A 53 -12.85 15.38 -13.58
N SER A 54 -13.67 14.44 -14.06
CA SER A 54 -15.13 14.57 -14.00
C SER A 54 -15.69 14.44 -12.59
N GLU A 55 -15.23 13.47 -11.80
CA GLU A 55 -15.75 13.21 -10.45
C GLU A 55 -15.33 14.28 -9.43
N LEU A 56 -14.12 14.84 -9.59
CA LEU A 56 -13.62 15.89 -8.72
C LEU A 56 -14.04 17.29 -9.17
N GLY A 57 -14.51 17.43 -10.41
CA GLY A 57 -14.81 18.74 -11.01
C GLY A 57 -13.57 19.61 -11.18
N LEU A 58 -12.39 18.99 -11.33
CA LEU A 58 -11.10 19.65 -11.46
C LEU A 58 -10.57 19.53 -12.89
N SER A 59 -9.92 20.57 -13.41
CA SER A 59 -9.08 20.46 -14.60
C SER A 59 -7.75 19.77 -14.27
N ARG A 60 -7.07 19.24 -15.28
CA ARG A 60 -5.80 18.50 -15.08
C ARG A 60 -4.67 19.37 -14.53
N ASP A 61 -4.69 20.66 -14.83
CA ASP A 61 -3.72 21.65 -14.42
C ASP A 61 -3.95 22.21 -13.00
N GLU A 62 -5.02 21.82 -12.31
CA GLU A 62 -5.25 22.13 -10.88
C GLU A 62 -4.40 21.23 -9.97
N VAL A 63 -3.07 21.25 -10.19
CA VAL A 63 -2.08 20.43 -9.47
C VAL A 63 -2.22 20.59 -7.96
N ASP A 64 -2.31 21.82 -7.46
CA ASP A 64 -2.48 22.10 -6.03
C ASP A 64 -3.66 21.35 -5.40
N ALA A 65 -4.79 21.24 -6.11
CA ALA A 65 -5.99 20.58 -5.60
C ALA A 65 -5.81 19.06 -5.53
N TYR A 66 -5.17 18.45 -6.53
CA TYR A 66 -4.83 17.02 -6.48
C TYR A 66 -3.78 16.71 -5.42
N THR A 67 -2.78 17.58 -5.27
CA THR A 67 -1.75 17.46 -4.25
C THR A 67 -2.37 17.49 -2.86
N GLN A 68 -3.16 18.52 -2.55
CA GLN A 68 -3.82 18.66 -1.27
C GLN A 68 -4.67 17.42 -0.94
N ARG A 69 -5.40 16.92 -1.94
CA ARG A 69 -6.23 15.73 -1.78
C ARG A 69 -5.45 14.48 -1.39
N VAL A 70 -4.30 14.21 -2.04
CA VAL A 70 -3.49 13.02 -1.72
C VAL A 70 -2.85 13.14 -0.35
N VAL A 71 -2.38 14.33 0.00
CA VAL A 71 -1.79 14.61 1.33
C VAL A 71 -2.85 14.39 2.43
N GLU A 72 -4.04 14.97 2.28
CA GLU A 72 -5.16 14.73 3.21
C GLU A 72 -5.57 13.25 3.24
N GLU A 73 -5.61 12.56 2.07
CA GLU A 73 -5.86 11.12 2.04
C GLU A 73 -4.80 10.33 2.81
N ALA A 74 -3.52 10.74 2.81
CA ALA A 74 -2.46 10.05 3.53
C ALA A 74 -2.56 10.27 5.05
N GLU A 75 -2.81 11.52 5.48
CA GLU A 75 -3.01 11.90 6.88
C GLU A 75 -4.22 11.16 7.48
N ASP A 76 -5.39 11.21 6.83
CA ASP A 76 -6.59 10.52 7.30
C ASP A 76 -6.40 8.98 7.32
N PHE A 77 -5.58 8.46 6.41
CA PHE A 77 -5.32 7.03 6.31
C PHE A 77 -4.40 6.53 7.42
N GLU A 78 -3.49 7.36 7.95
CA GLU A 78 -2.61 7.02 9.07
C GLU A 78 -3.44 6.68 10.32
N ASP A 79 -4.25 7.64 10.77
CA ASP A 79 -5.15 7.48 11.92
C ASP A 79 -6.07 6.26 11.75
N TYR A 80 -6.61 6.06 10.54
CA TYR A 80 -7.48 4.93 10.26
C TYR A 80 -6.73 3.59 10.33
N PHE A 81 -5.51 3.50 9.80
CA PHE A 81 -4.72 2.29 9.85
C PHE A 81 -4.31 1.94 11.28
N GLU A 82 -3.90 2.92 12.08
CA GLU A 82 -3.59 2.72 13.50
C GLU A 82 -4.80 2.15 14.26
N ASN A 83 -5.99 2.73 14.07
CA ASN A 83 -7.22 2.22 14.67
C ASN A 83 -7.54 0.77 14.26
N LEU A 84 -7.28 0.38 13.01
CA LEU A 84 -7.49 -0.99 12.55
C LEU A 84 -6.45 -1.98 13.10
N ILE A 85 -5.21 -1.53 13.29
CA ILE A 85 -4.16 -2.30 13.95
C ILE A 85 -4.55 -2.54 15.41
N ASP A 86 -4.96 -1.49 16.14
CA ASP A 86 -5.42 -1.59 17.53
C ASP A 86 -6.62 -2.53 17.66
N ASN A 87 -7.62 -2.38 16.80
CA ASN A 87 -8.76 -3.30 16.77
C ASN A 87 -8.32 -4.74 16.54
N THR A 88 -7.33 -4.97 15.68
CA THR A 88 -6.80 -6.31 15.42
C THR A 88 -6.12 -6.90 16.66
N ILE A 89 -5.31 -6.11 17.35
CA ILE A 89 -4.63 -6.51 18.59
C ILE A 89 -5.65 -6.85 19.67
N ASP A 90 -6.70 -6.03 19.79
CA ASP A 90 -7.75 -6.17 20.81
C ASP A 90 -8.81 -7.22 20.46
N GLY A 91 -8.76 -7.80 19.25
CA GLY A 91 -9.77 -8.75 18.76
C GLY A 91 -11.12 -8.10 18.50
N VAL A 92 -11.15 -6.80 18.22
CA VAL A 92 -12.32 -5.98 17.91
C VAL A 92 -12.49 -5.88 16.39
N SER A 93 -13.74 -5.79 15.93
CA SER A 93 -14.08 -5.58 14.52
C SER A 93 -14.48 -4.11 14.28
N PRO A 94 -14.05 -3.48 13.16
CA PRO A 94 -13.26 -4.06 12.07
C PRO A 94 -11.75 -4.13 12.36
N GLY A 95 -11.11 -5.24 11.95
CA GLY A 95 -9.64 -5.40 11.98
C GLY A 95 -8.97 -5.03 10.65
N ILE A 96 -7.65 -5.16 10.56
CA ILE A 96 -6.84 -4.63 9.45
C ILE A 96 -7.18 -5.22 8.09
N SER A 97 -7.51 -6.52 7.98
CA SER A 97 -7.90 -7.11 6.69
C SER A 97 -9.19 -6.50 6.12
N SER A 98 -10.01 -5.83 6.93
CA SER A 98 -11.26 -5.21 6.47
C SER A 98 -11.07 -4.03 5.52
N SER A 99 -9.89 -3.37 5.55
CA SER A 99 -9.57 -2.27 4.63
C SER A 99 -9.03 -2.76 3.29
N PHE A 100 -8.87 -4.07 3.12
CA PHE A 100 -8.25 -4.68 1.95
C PHE A 100 -9.23 -5.53 1.15
N VAL A 101 -9.01 -5.54 -0.16
CA VAL A 101 -9.65 -6.45 -1.10
C VAL A 101 -8.59 -7.10 -1.97
N VAL A 102 -8.87 -8.30 -2.48
CA VAL A 102 -7.91 -9.01 -3.35
C VAL A 102 -7.58 -8.17 -4.58
N LEU A 103 -6.29 -8.08 -4.89
CA LEU A 103 -5.80 -7.48 -6.12
C LEU A 103 -6.15 -8.40 -7.28
N GLU A 104 -6.74 -7.81 -8.33
CA GLU A 104 -7.15 -8.57 -9.51
C GLU A 104 -5.99 -9.38 -10.11
N GLY A 105 -6.24 -10.67 -10.34
CA GLY A 105 -5.25 -11.62 -10.86
C GLY A 105 -4.46 -12.39 -9.80
N PHE A 106 -4.74 -12.18 -8.51
CA PHE A 106 -4.11 -12.90 -7.40
C PHE A 106 -5.09 -13.78 -6.60
N GLU A 107 -6.32 -14.00 -7.09
CA GLU A 107 -7.39 -14.69 -6.37
C GLU A 107 -7.12 -16.18 -6.10
N LYS A 108 -6.15 -16.77 -6.80
CA LYS A 108 -5.79 -18.19 -6.68
C LYS A 108 -4.49 -18.43 -5.91
N GLU A 109 -3.81 -17.36 -5.52
CA GLU A 109 -2.57 -17.47 -4.75
C GLU A 109 -2.90 -17.84 -3.29
N VAL A 110 -2.04 -18.64 -2.66
CA VAL A 110 -2.20 -19.03 -1.25
C VAL A 110 -2.09 -17.81 -0.34
N MET A 111 -1.15 -16.92 -0.65
CA MET A 111 -0.97 -15.63 0.00
C MET A 111 -1.25 -14.52 -1.02
N PRO A 112 -2.51 -14.13 -1.21
CA PRO A 112 -2.91 -13.23 -2.28
C PRO A 112 -2.34 -11.82 -2.07
N ALA A 113 -2.02 -11.16 -3.18
CA ALA A 113 -1.82 -9.72 -3.15
C ALA A 113 -3.18 -9.04 -2.96
N MET A 114 -3.18 -8.01 -2.12
CA MET A 114 -4.32 -7.24 -1.69
C MET A 114 -4.10 -5.76 -2.02
N LYS A 115 -5.19 -5.00 -2.11
CA LYS A 115 -5.18 -3.56 -2.27
C LYS A 115 -6.14 -2.89 -1.28
N SER A 116 -5.75 -1.73 -0.79
CA SER A 116 -6.55 -0.82 0.00
C SER A 116 -6.65 0.54 -0.70
N TYR A 117 -7.70 1.28 -0.36
CA TYR A 117 -8.04 2.59 -0.92
C TYR A 117 -7.91 3.64 0.17
N GLY A 118 -7.40 4.82 -0.15
CA GLY A 118 -7.56 5.99 0.70
C GLY A 118 -9.03 6.30 0.99
N LEU A 119 -9.27 7.13 2.00
CA LEU A 119 -10.61 7.31 2.57
C LEU A 119 -11.51 8.25 1.77
N SER A 120 -10.94 9.08 0.90
CA SER A 120 -11.69 9.99 0.03
C SER A 120 -12.26 9.29 -1.22
N ARG A 121 -13.30 9.88 -1.83
CA ARG A 121 -13.90 9.39 -3.09
C ARG A 121 -13.89 10.45 -4.19
N PRO A 122 -13.39 10.15 -5.40
CA PRO A 122 -12.59 8.97 -5.75
C PRO A 122 -11.25 8.96 -5.00
N SER A 123 -10.83 7.81 -4.48
CA SER A 123 -9.54 7.71 -3.80
C SER A 123 -8.41 7.66 -4.83
N MET A 124 -7.35 8.42 -4.56
CA MET A 124 -6.12 8.46 -5.35
C MET A 124 -4.98 7.68 -4.67
N LEU A 125 -4.95 7.60 -3.33
CA LEU A 125 -3.97 6.79 -2.61
C LEU A 125 -4.30 5.29 -2.69
N ARG A 126 -3.31 4.46 -3.01
CA ARG A 126 -3.41 3.00 -2.98
C ARG A 126 -2.31 2.41 -2.13
N VAL A 127 -2.68 1.44 -1.30
CA VAL A 127 -1.75 0.64 -0.51
C VAL A 127 -1.91 -0.82 -0.91
N TYR A 128 -0.81 -1.54 -1.02
CA TYR A 128 -0.78 -2.92 -1.50
C TYR A 128 -0.05 -3.81 -0.50
N ALA A 129 -0.62 -4.98 -0.25
CA ALA A 129 -0.13 -5.92 0.76
C ALA A 129 -0.19 -7.37 0.28
N ILE A 130 0.60 -8.25 0.88
CA ILE A 130 0.39 -9.71 0.79
C ILE A 130 -0.36 -10.15 2.05
N GLU A 131 -1.46 -10.89 1.88
CA GLU A 131 -2.17 -11.51 3.01
C GLU A 131 -1.54 -12.86 3.34
N VAL A 132 -0.84 -12.93 4.47
CA VAL A 132 -0.21 -14.17 4.96
C VAL A 132 -1.23 -15.00 5.73
N SER A 133 -2.09 -14.35 6.51
CA SER A 133 -3.29 -14.92 7.10
C SER A 133 -4.27 -13.79 7.44
N ILE A 134 -5.49 -14.12 7.87
CA ILE A 134 -6.49 -13.12 8.27
C ILE A 134 -5.90 -12.19 9.33
N ASN A 135 -5.97 -10.88 9.07
CA ASN A 135 -5.38 -9.81 9.87
C ASN A 135 -3.85 -9.88 10.05
N CYS A 136 -3.14 -10.55 9.15
CA CYS A 136 -1.68 -10.61 9.12
C CYS A 136 -1.19 -10.27 7.70
N LEU A 137 -0.75 -9.02 7.52
CA LEU A 137 -0.44 -8.45 6.22
C LEU A 137 1.02 -8.03 6.11
N ILE A 138 1.59 -8.09 4.90
CA ILE A 138 2.90 -7.51 4.57
C ILE A 138 2.67 -6.39 3.55
N ILE A 139 2.81 -5.12 3.95
CA ILE A 139 2.77 -3.97 3.03
C ILE A 139 3.98 -4.05 2.11
N PHE A 140 3.76 -4.02 0.80
CA PHE A 140 4.83 -4.15 -0.19
C PHE A 140 4.93 -2.96 -1.14
N TYR A 141 3.87 -2.16 -1.22
CA TYR A 141 3.89 -0.96 -2.03
C TYR A 141 2.78 0.02 -1.67
N SER A 142 3.02 1.30 -1.94
CA SER A 142 1.99 2.32 -1.99
C SER A 142 2.21 3.26 -3.18
N GLY A 143 1.17 3.95 -3.61
CA GLY A 143 1.31 4.94 -4.68
C GLY A 143 0.02 5.65 -5.06
N ILE A 144 0.17 6.65 -5.92
CA ILE A 144 -0.93 7.50 -6.39
C ILE A 144 -1.48 6.93 -7.69
N LYS A 145 -2.76 6.56 -7.68
CA LYS A 145 -3.49 6.07 -8.85
C LYS A 145 -4.24 7.22 -9.50
N ILE A 146 -3.84 7.58 -10.72
CA ILE A 146 -4.48 8.65 -11.51
C ILE A 146 -5.15 8.16 -12.80
N ALA A 147 -5.03 6.87 -13.12
CA ALA A 147 -5.65 6.27 -14.31
C ALA A 147 -6.73 5.24 -13.95
N HIS A 148 -7.46 4.75 -14.95
CA HIS A 148 -8.53 3.77 -14.76
C HIS A 148 -7.97 2.42 -14.27
N SER A 149 -6.93 1.90 -14.92
CA SER A 149 -6.25 0.66 -14.53
C SER A 149 -4.87 0.90 -13.92
N ILE A 150 -4.31 -0.12 -13.26
CA ILE A 150 -2.91 -0.08 -12.77
C ILE A 150 -1.94 0.03 -13.94
N GLY A 151 -2.20 -0.69 -15.05
CA GLY A 151 -1.33 -0.70 -16.23
C GLY A 151 -1.23 0.64 -16.97
N GLU A 152 -2.19 1.53 -16.75
CA GLU A 152 -2.20 2.88 -17.32
C GLU A 152 -1.70 3.95 -16.33
N SER A 153 -1.63 3.62 -15.04
CA SER A 153 -1.24 4.60 -14.03
C SER A 153 0.29 4.71 -14.00
N PRO A 154 0.85 5.93 -14.12
CA PRO A 154 2.30 6.11 -14.01
C PRO A 154 2.79 5.60 -12.67
N VAL A 155 4.03 5.11 -12.68
CA VAL A 155 4.70 4.46 -11.54
C VAL A 155 4.07 3.13 -11.12
N LEU A 156 2.75 3.04 -10.91
CA LEU A 156 2.07 1.82 -10.47
C LEU A 156 2.23 0.67 -11.47
N LYS A 157 2.12 0.96 -12.78
CA LYS A 157 2.26 -0.02 -13.86
C LYS A 157 3.57 -0.81 -13.81
N ASP A 158 4.64 -0.17 -13.35
CA ASP A 158 6.00 -0.72 -13.33
C ASP A 158 6.35 -1.34 -11.97
N ASN A 159 5.57 -1.08 -10.92
CA ASN A 159 5.93 -1.44 -9.55
C ASN A 159 5.00 -2.46 -8.90
N VAL A 160 3.67 -2.34 -9.04
CA VAL A 160 2.72 -3.12 -8.22
C VAL A 160 2.85 -4.63 -8.48
N ILE A 161 2.67 -5.05 -9.74
CA ILE A 161 2.68 -6.49 -10.08
C ILE A 161 4.07 -7.10 -9.91
N PRO A 162 5.17 -6.45 -10.37
CA PRO A 162 6.51 -6.99 -10.15
C PRO A 162 6.88 -7.11 -8.67
N LYS A 163 6.55 -6.11 -7.83
CA LYS A 163 6.82 -6.17 -6.38
C LYS A 163 5.98 -7.24 -5.68
N ALA A 164 4.71 -7.39 -6.03
CA ALA A 164 3.86 -8.46 -5.50
C ALA A 164 4.47 -9.84 -5.76
N ARG A 165 4.87 -10.11 -7.02
CA ARG A 165 5.50 -11.36 -7.43
C ARG A 165 6.83 -11.59 -6.73
N ARG A 166 7.63 -10.53 -6.55
CA ARG A 166 8.90 -10.59 -5.82
C ARG A 166 8.72 -10.97 -4.35
N ILE A 167 7.70 -10.45 -3.67
CA ILE A 167 7.43 -10.83 -2.27
C ILE A 167 6.93 -12.25 -2.19
N ILE A 168 5.98 -12.66 -3.04
CA ILE A 168 5.48 -14.04 -3.04
C ILE A 168 6.63 -15.03 -3.24
N ALA A 169 7.49 -14.80 -4.24
CA ALA A 169 8.67 -15.64 -4.47
C ALA A 169 9.63 -15.64 -3.26
N PHE A 170 9.84 -14.49 -2.61
CA PHE A 170 10.66 -14.42 -1.39
C PHE A 170 10.07 -15.26 -0.25
N LEU A 171 8.75 -15.25 -0.05
CA LEU A 171 8.10 -16.05 0.98
C LEU A 171 8.21 -17.54 0.66
N GLU A 172 7.98 -17.93 -0.59
CA GLU A 172 8.10 -19.31 -1.07
C GLU A 172 9.54 -19.86 -0.93
N GLU A 173 10.56 -19.08 -1.33
CA GLU A 173 11.97 -19.47 -1.22
C GLU A 173 12.45 -19.66 0.23
N ASN A 174 11.72 -19.09 1.20
CA ASN A 174 12.01 -19.20 2.63
C ASN A 174 11.04 -20.16 3.35
N ASP A 175 10.26 -20.95 2.61
CA ASP A 175 9.25 -21.88 3.14
C ASP A 175 8.23 -21.20 4.08
N ILE A 176 7.90 -19.93 3.83
CA ILE A 176 6.93 -19.17 4.62
C ILE A 176 5.55 -19.39 4.02
N THR A 177 4.69 -20.11 4.74
CA THR A 177 3.31 -20.40 4.32
C THR A 177 2.27 -19.97 5.35
N SER A 178 2.72 -19.48 6.49
CA SER A 178 1.90 -19.09 7.63
C SER A 178 2.52 -17.91 8.38
N LYS A 179 1.74 -17.30 9.27
CA LYS A 179 2.26 -16.26 10.18
C LYS A 179 3.30 -16.83 11.15
N GLU A 180 3.18 -18.10 11.53
CA GLU A 180 4.13 -18.77 12.40
C GLU A 180 5.50 -18.90 11.73
N ASP A 181 5.54 -19.28 10.45
CA ASP A 181 6.77 -19.36 9.66
C ASP A 181 7.42 -17.98 9.52
N LEU A 182 6.61 -16.95 9.24
CA LEU A 182 7.08 -15.56 9.12
C LEU A 182 7.73 -15.08 10.42
N ASN A 183 7.06 -15.28 11.56
CA ASN A 183 7.61 -14.94 12.87
C ASN A 183 8.90 -15.69 13.18
N ALA A 184 8.96 -16.99 12.88
CA ALA A 184 10.13 -17.81 13.09
C ALA A 184 11.34 -17.32 12.27
N MET A 185 11.11 -16.88 11.03
CA MET A 185 12.15 -16.27 10.19
C MET A 185 12.68 -14.97 10.82
N LEU A 186 11.79 -14.09 11.30
CA LEU A 186 12.18 -12.79 11.84
C LEU A 186 12.97 -12.91 13.15
N ILE A 187 12.60 -13.83 14.03
CA ILE A 187 13.35 -14.10 15.28
C ILE A 187 14.79 -14.54 15.00
N ARG A 188 15.00 -15.38 13.97
CA ARG A 188 16.34 -15.88 13.61
C ARG A 188 17.28 -14.80 13.08
N LYS A 189 16.75 -13.68 12.59
CA LYS A 189 17.57 -12.54 12.13
C LYS A 189 18.07 -11.66 13.27
N ASP A 190 17.39 -11.67 14.41
CA ASP A 190 17.72 -10.84 15.58
C ASP A 190 18.68 -11.53 16.58
N THR A 191 19.07 -12.78 16.33
CA THR A 191 20.01 -13.59 17.13
C THR A 191 21.32 -13.83 16.41
#